data_AF-A0A2S7KTP6-F1
#
_entry.id   AF-A0A2S7KTP6-F1
#
_cell.length_a   1.000
_cell.length_b   1.000
_cell.length_c   1.000
_cell.angle_alpha   90.00
_cell.angle_beta   90.00
_cell.angle_gamma   90.00
#
_symmetry.space_group_name_H-M   'P 1'
#
loop_
_entity.id
_entity.type
_entity.pdbx_description
1 polymer ?
#
loop_
_entity_poly.entity_id
_entity_poly.type
_entity_poly.pdbx_seq_one_letter_code
_entity_poly.pdbx_strand_id
1 'polypeptide(L)'
;MIWLPSLALLLFYVPNALDKLINHDQTGKIVESSAVMITAGVFILIGTALFLYHRTILIGTSMLVLYMTPIVLIHLYKGKPAEIVMLILIATIFAAYIRRPQLFSRDN
;
A
#
# COMPACT_ATOMS: atom_id res chain seq x y z
N MET A 1 -11.68 -0.65 17.78
CA MET A 1 -11.45 -1.71 16.76
C MET A 1 -11.36 -1.19 15.33
N ILE A 2 -12.07 -0.11 14.93
CA ILE A 2 -12.09 0.45 13.54
C ILE A 2 -10.68 0.80 12.97
N TRP A 3 -9.73 1.18 13.82
CA TRP A 3 -8.38 1.59 13.41
C TRP A 3 -7.35 0.45 13.33
N LEU A 4 -7.69 -0.74 13.82
CA LEU A 4 -6.75 -1.88 13.86
C LEU A 4 -6.21 -2.25 12.46
N PRO A 5 -7.05 -2.33 11.40
CA PRO A 5 -6.54 -2.58 10.05
C PRO A 5 -5.57 -1.49 9.59
N SER A 6 -5.87 -0.22 9.87
CA SER A 6 -5.00 0.89 9.50
C SER A 6 -3.65 0.85 10.22
N LEU A 7 -3.64 0.44 11.49
CA LEU A 7 -2.40 0.30 12.25
C LEU A 7 -1.51 -0.83 11.69
N ALA A 8 -2.10 -1.97 11.35
CA ALA A 8 -1.37 -3.06 10.69
C ALA A 8 -0.79 -2.61 9.32
N LEU A 9 -1.55 -1.84 8.55
CA LEU A 9 -1.08 -1.29 7.27
C LEU A 9 0.05 -0.26 7.45
N LEU A 10 0.05 0.54 8.52
CA LEU A 10 1.16 1.44 8.81
C LEU A 10 2.45 0.68 9.12
N LEU A 11 2.35 -0.39 9.91
CA LEU A 11 3.50 -1.25 10.22
C LEU A 11 4.06 -1.95 8.97
N PHE A 12 3.28 -2.07 7.90
CA PHE A 12 3.75 -2.59 6.62
C PHE A 12 4.28 -1.48 5.70
N TYR A 13 3.45 -0.47 5.39
CA TYR A 13 3.76 0.52 4.36
C TYR A 13 4.87 1.47 4.76
N VAL A 14 4.94 1.89 6.04
CA VAL A 14 5.97 2.85 6.47
C VAL A 14 7.37 2.24 6.39
N PRO A 15 7.65 1.05 6.98
CA PRO A 15 8.96 0.44 6.83
C PRO A 15 9.29 0.08 5.37
N ASN A 16 8.30 -0.38 4.58
CA ASN A 16 8.50 -0.69 3.17
C ASN A 16 8.86 0.55 2.33
N ALA A 17 8.30 1.70 2.65
CA ALA A 17 8.63 2.96 1.99
C ALA A 17 10.01 3.48 2.42
N LEU A 18 10.31 3.43 3.72
CA LEU A 18 11.62 3.84 4.24
C LEU A 18 12.75 2.97 3.69
N ASP A 19 12.55 1.65 3.58
CA ASP A 19 13.51 0.75 2.93
C ASP A 19 13.79 1.15 1.48
N LYS A 20 12.77 1.60 0.75
CA LYS A 20 12.93 2.04 -0.65
C LYS A 20 13.64 3.37 -0.79
N LEU A 21 13.56 4.24 0.22
CA LEU A 21 14.25 5.53 0.22
C LEU A 21 15.69 5.40 0.70
N ILE A 22 15.93 4.62 1.76
CA ILE A 22 17.24 4.50 2.40
C ILE A 22 18.11 3.47 1.67
N ASN A 23 17.55 2.31 1.32
CA ASN A 23 18.28 1.20 0.72
C ASN A 23 18.04 1.11 -0.80
N HIS A 24 18.10 2.25 -1.49
CA HIS A 24 17.69 2.33 -2.90
C HIS A 24 18.66 1.66 -3.90
N ASP A 25 19.90 1.40 -3.50
CA ASP A 25 20.95 0.84 -4.37
C ASP A 25 21.20 -0.66 -4.17
N GLN A 26 20.35 -1.35 -3.40
CA GLN A 26 20.52 -2.78 -3.16
C GLN A 26 20.21 -3.62 -4.42
N THR A 27 21.20 -4.39 -4.86
CA THR A 27 21.09 -5.40 -5.92
C THR A 27 20.18 -6.57 -5.50
N GLY A 28 19.40 -7.11 -6.45
CA GLY A 28 18.47 -8.22 -6.21
C GLY A 28 17.03 -7.80 -5.81
N LYS A 29 16.72 -6.50 -5.80
CA LYS A 29 15.34 -6.02 -5.63
C LYS A 29 14.50 -6.26 -6.88
N ILE A 30 13.18 -6.27 -6.71
CA ILE A 30 12.22 -6.58 -7.79
C ILE A 30 12.37 -5.63 -8.98
N VAL A 31 12.76 -4.38 -8.70
CA VAL A 31 13.09 -3.33 -9.67
C VAL A 31 14.50 -2.83 -9.38
N GLU A 32 15.41 -2.91 -10.34
CA GLU A 32 16.85 -2.63 -10.17
C GLU A 32 17.21 -1.15 -10.43
N SER A 33 16.21 -0.26 -10.51
CA SER A 33 16.43 1.17 -10.73
C SER A 33 16.22 1.96 -9.45
N SER A 34 17.30 2.57 -8.96
CA SER A 34 17.30 3.45 -7.78
C SER A 34 16.26 4.56 -7.87
N ALA A 35 16.15 5.21 -9.04
CA ALA A 35 15.16 6.26 -9.29
C ALA A 35 13.72 5.74 -9.10
N VAL A 36 13.41 4.57 -9.66
CA VAL A 36 12.06 3.97 -9.54
C VAL A 36 11.76 3.60 -8.09
N MET A 37 12.75 3.09 -7.35
CA MET A 37 12.55 2.76 -5.94
C MET A 37 12.32 3.98 -5.06
N ILE A 38 13.10 5.05 -5.26
CA ILE A 38 12.91 6.31 -4.53
C ILE A 38 11.51 6.87 -4.83
N THR A 39 11.12 6.94 -6.11
CA THR A 39 9.78 7.40 -6.50
C THR A 39 8.69 6.53 -5.87
N ALA A 40 8.86 5.21 -5.85
CA ALA A 40 7.93 4.30 -5.20
C ALA A 40 7.84 4.56 -3.68
N GLY A 41 8.98 4.77 -3.01
CA GLY A 41 9.02 5.10 -1.58
C GLY A 41 8.23 6.38 -1.26
N VAL A 42 8.48 7.46 -1.99
CA VAL A 42 7.73 8.73 -1.84
C VAL A 42 6.24 8.52 -2.12
N PHE A 43 5.90 7.81 -3.19
CA PHE A 43 4.52 7.53 -3.57
C PHE A 43 3.76 6.78 -2.46
N ILE A 44 4.39 5.79 -1.83
CA ILE A 44 3.81 5.04 -0.71
C ILE A 44 3.62 5.94 0.51
N LEU A 45 4.58 6.80 0.86
CA LEU A 45 4.44 7.71 1.99
C LEU A 45 3.29 8.70 1.79
N ILE A 46 3.17 9.30 0.61
CA ILE A 46 2.05 10.20 0.27
C ILE A 46 0.73 9.42 0.31
N GLY A 47 0.67 8.25 -0.32
CA GLY A 47 -0.51 7.39 -0.30
C GLY A 47 -0.94 7.02 1.12
N THR A 48 0.02 6.70 1.98
CA THR A 48 -0.19 6.37 3.40
C THR A 48 -0.71 7.58 4.18
N ALA A 49 -0.11 8.75 4.01
CA ALA A 49 -0.56 9.98 4.66
C ALA A 49 -1.99 10.34 4.24
N LEU A 50 -2.30 10.30 2.95
CA LEU A 50 -3.64 10.54 2.42
C LEU A 50 -4.65 9.49 2.88
N PHE A 51 -4.22 8.23 3.02
CA PHE A 51 -5.04 7.13 3.52
C PHE A 51 -5.41 7.31 5.00
N LEU A 52 -4.52 7.88 5.82
CA LEU A 52 -4.83 8.17 7.23
C LEU A 52 -5.79 9.36 7.38
N TYR A 53 -5.75 10.32 6.47
CA TYR A 53 -6.59 11.50 6.54
C TYR A 53 -8.01 11.25 6.04
N HIS A 54 -8.99 11.56 6.90
CA HIS A 54 -10.39 11.20 6.72
C HIS A 54 -11.04 11.69 5.41
N ARG A 55 -10.64 12.87 4.90
CA ARG A 55 -11.21 13.40 3.65
C ARG A 55 -10.58 12.81 2.40
N THR A 56 -9.34 12.32 2.48
CA THR A 56 -8.58 11.83 1.32
C THR A 56 -8.39 10.31 1.34
N ILE A 57 -9.10 9.61 2.22
CA ILE A 57 -8.98 8.17 2.41
C ILE A 57 -9.13 7.38 1.11
N LEU A 58 -10.07 7.76 0.21
CA LEU A 58 -10.24 7.10 -1.08
C LEU A 58 -9.03 7.33 -1.99
N ILE A 59 -8.49 8.55 -2.03
CA ILE A 59 -7.29 8.88 -2.83
C ILE A 59 -6.10 8.06 -2.33
N GLY A 60 -5.86 8.05 -1.02
CA GLY A 60 -4.79 7.26 -0.41
C GLY A 60 -4.97 5.75 -0.65
N THR A 61 -6.19 5.24 -0.53
CA THR A 61 -6.52 3.84 -0.82
C THR A 61 -6.21 3.49 -2.28
N SER A 62 -6.68 4.32 -3.22
CA SER A 62 -6.44 4.11 -4.65
C SER A 62 -4.96 4.14 -4.99
N MET A 63 -4.18 5.05 -4.39
CA MET A 63 -2.72 5.07 -4.57
C MET A 63 -2.08 3.78 -4.04
N LEU A 64 -2.38 3.38 -2.80
CA LEU A 64 -1.80 2.19 -2.19
C LEU A 64 -2.19 0.89 -2.93
N VAL A 65 -3.43 0.80 -3.41
CA VAL A 65 -3.92 -0.30 -4.25
C VAL A 65 -3.21 -0.32 -5.60
N LEU A 66 -3.06 0.84 -6.25
CA LEU A 66 -2.34 0.98 -7.52
C LEU A 66 -0.88 0.55 -7.39
N TYR A 67 -0.24 0.86 -6.25
CA TYR A 67 1.12 0.42 -5.97
C TYR A 67 1.22 -1.10 -5.70
N MET A 68 0.31 -1.66 -4.91
CA MET A 68 0.38 -3.07 -4.51
C MET A 68 -0.04 -4.03 -5.62
N THR A 69 -0.92 -3.62 -6.52
CA THR A 69 -1.45 -4.50 -7.58
C THR A 69 -0.34 -5.03 -8.51
N PRO A 70 0.54 -4.19 -9.10
CA PRO A 70 1.69 -4.67 -9.86
C PRO A 70 2.63 -5.56 -9.05
N ILE A 71 2.81 -5.29 -7.74
CA ILE A 71 3.68 -6.10 -6.89
C ILE A 71 3.12 -7.51 -6.72
N VAL A 72 1.82 -7.65 -6.50
CA VAL A 72 1.14 -8.96 -6.47
C VAL A 72 1.35 -9.68 -7.80
N LEU A 73 1.10 -9.01 -8.93
CA LEU A 73 1.29 -9.61 -10.26
C LEU A 73 2.72 -10.08 -10.49
N ILE A 74 3.72 -9.31 -10.06
CA ILE A 74 5.13 -9.69 -10.18
C ILE A 74 5.47 -10.89 -9.28
N HIS A 75 4.90 -10.98 -8.07
CA HIS A 75 5.11 -12.15 -7.21
C HIS A 75 4.52 -13.41 -7.83
N LEU A 76 3.28 -13.34 -8.33
CA LEU A 76 2.64 -14.44 -9.03
C LEU A 76 3.43 -14.87 -10.28
N TYR A 77 3.84 -13.91 -11.10
CA TYR A 77 4.62 -14.17 -12.31
C TYR A 77 5.98 -14.82 -12.02
N LYS A 78 6.67 -14.36 -10.96
CA LYS A 78 7.97 -14.91 -10.55
C LYS A 78 7.86 -16.16 -9.66
N GLY A 79 6.64 -16.69 -9.42
CA GLY A 79 6.41 -17.83 -8.53
C GLY A 79 6.83 -17.58 -7.07
N LYS A 80 6.89 -16.31 -6.65
CA LYS A 80 7.22 -15.93 -5.26
C LYS A 80 5.97 -15.99 -4.39
N PRO A 81 6.10 -16.24 -3.07
CA PRO A 81 4.98 -16.18 -2.14
C PRO A 81 4.24 -14.85 -2.25
N ALA A 82 2.95 -14.89 -2.57
CA ALA A 82 2.13 -13.72 -2.88
C ALA A 82 1.03 -13.49 -1.84
N GLU A 83 0.77 -14.47 -0.97
CA GLU A 83 -0.34 -14.52 -0.01
C GLU A 83 -0.32 -13.31 0.91
N ILE A 84 0.82 -13.02 1.53
CA ILE A 84 0.96 -11.87 2.44
C ILE A 84 0.75 -10.56 1.68
N VAL A 85 1.30 -10.42 0.47
CA VAL A 85 1.17 -9.22 -0.34
C VAL A 85 -0.30 -8.99 -0.77
N MET A 86 -1.00 -10.06 -1.15
CA MET A 86 -2.44 -10.03 -1.46
C MET A 86 -3.26 -9.68 -0.22
N LEU A 87 -2.93 -10.23 0.94
CA LEU A 87 -3.61 -9.90 2.20
C LEU A 87 -3.46 -8.42 2.55
N ILE A 88 -2.28 -7.82 2.37
CA ILE A 88 -2.11 -6.38 2.55
C ILE A 88 -2.96 -5.59 1.57
N LEU A 89 -2.97 -5.97 0.28
CA LEU A 89 -3.80 -5.30 -0.74
C LEU A 89 -5.28 -5.32 -0.36
N ILE A 90 -5.80 -6.48 0.02
CA ILE A 90 -7.19 -6.67 0.44
C ILE A 90 -7.46 -5.87 1.72
N ALA A 91 -6.58 -5.97 2.72
CA ALA A 91 -6.70 -5.25 3.97
C ALA A 91 -6.74 -3.73 3.76
N THR A 92 -6.01 -3.18 2.78
CA THR A 92 -6.07 -1.75 2.43
C THR A 92 -7.47 -1.33 1.97
N ILE A 93 -8.13 -2.14 1.14
CA ILE A 93 -9.51 -1.88 0.70
C ILE A 93 -10.49 -1.99 1.87
N PHE A 94 -10.41 -3.07 2.66
CA PHE A 94 -11.28 -3.26 3.82
C PHE A 94 -11.09 -2.19 4.89
N ALA A 95 -9.86 -1.74 5.13
CA ALA A 95 -9.57 -0.67 6.07
C ALA A 95 -10.15 0.68 5.62
N ALA A 96 -10.27 0.91 4.31
CA ALA A 96 -10.99 2.06 3.77
C ALA A 96 -12.51 1.92 3.98
N TYR A 97 -13.05 0.75 3.64
CA TYR A 97 -14.47 0.43 3.80
C TYR A 97 -14.94 0.55 5.26
N ILE A 98 -14.21 -0.04 6.21
CA ILE A 98 -14.56 -0.01 7.65
C ILE A 98 -14.51 1.42 8.22
N ARG A 99 -13.57 2.25 7.78
CA ARG A 99 -13.44 3.64 8.26
C ARG A 99 -14.45 4.59 7.61
N ARG A 100 -14.98 4.26 6.44
CA ARG A 100 -15.90 5.08 5.66
C ARG A 100 -16.95 4.22 4.91
N PRO A 101 -17.84 3.52 5.64
CA PRO A 101 -18.83 2.65 5.01
C PRO A 101 -19.84 3.44 4.14
N GLN A 102 -20.10 4.71 4.47
CA GLN A 102 -21.03 5.58 3.71
C GLN A 102 -20.53 5.90 2.29
N LEU A 103 -19.23 5.77 2.01
CA LEU A 103 -18.70 5.98 0.67
C LEU A 103 -19.02 4.82 -0.27
N PHE A 104 -19.44 3.67 0.28
CA PHE A 104 -19.66 2.42 -0.44
C PHE A 104 -21.08 1.89 -0.28
N SER A 105 -21.81 2.38 0.72
CA SER A 105 -23.22 2.09 0.93
C SER A 105 -24.01 3.25 0.36
N ARG A 106 -24.86 2.95 -0.62
CA ARG A 106 -25.81 3.93 -1.16
C ARG A 106 -26.93 4.06 -0.14
N ASP A 107 -26.82 5.05 0.75
CA ASP A 107 -27.95 5.45 1.58
C ASP A 107 -29.02 6.02 0.64
N ASN A 108 -30.08 5.23 0.41
CA ASN A 108 -31.39 5.73 0.00
C ASN A 108 -32.21 5.97 1.27
#